data_AF-A0A3N9UMP1-F1
#
_entry.id   AF-A0A3N9UMP1-F1
#
_cell.length_a   1.000
_cell.length_b   1.000
_cell.length_c   1.000
_cell.angle_alpha   90.00
_cell.angle_beta   90.00
_cell.angle_gamma   90.00
#
_symmetry.space_group_name_H-M   'P 1'
#
loop_
_entity.id
_entity.type
_entity.pdbx_description
1 polymer ?
#
loop_
_entity_poly.entity_id
_entity_poly.type
_entity_poly.pdbx_seq_one_letter_code
_entity_poly.pdbx_strand_id
1 'polypeptide(L)'
;MKAVTAAISLATSIMLWPVMRQAVGLPSPSQLRLINESLTREVAMRRETVRKLEAEARERHQLEIRLRQNEVRLKTLLDTAVEGILTIDDRGRVEVANKAAARLFGFKP
;
A
#
# COMPACT_ATOMS: atom_id res chain seq x y z
N MET A 1 15.31 -5.12 65.87
CA MET A 1 15.11 -5.95 64.66
C MET A 1 13.63 -6.27 64.40
N LYS A 2 12.89 -6.98 65.29
CA LYS A 2 11.48 -7.37 65.07
C LYS A 2 10.50 -6.21 64.77
N ALA A 3 10.67 -5.07 65.45
CA ALA A 3 9.81 -3.89 65.26
C ALA A 3 9.90 -3.28 63.85
N VAL A 4 11.09 -3.35 63.22
CA VAL A 4 11.31 -2.82 61.87
C VAL A 4 10.62 -3.70 60.82
N THR A 5 10.71 -5.02 60.98
CA THR A 5 10.01 -5.98 60.09
C THR A 5 8.51 -5.84 60.18
N ALA A 6 7.96 -5.64 61.39
CA ALA A 6 6.53 -5.41 61.60
C ALA A 6 6.03 -4.12 60.94
N ALA A 7 6.80 -3.03 61.04
CA ALA A 7 6.47 -1.77 60.38
C ALA A 7 6.47 -1.88 58.85
N ILE A 8 7.43 -2.63 58.27
CA ILE A 8 7.50 -2.89 56.83
C ILE A 8 6.29 -3.72 56.36
N SER A 9 5.89 -4.76 57.11
CA SER A 9 4.72 -5.58 56.76
C SER A 9 3.41 -4.78 56.79
N LEU A 10 3.26 -3.87 57.76
CA LEU A 10 2.10 -2.97 57.87
C LEU A 10 2.07 -1.95 56.73
N ALA A 11 3.22 -1.31 56.45
CA ALA A 11 3.36 -0.38 55.34
C ALA A 11 3.07 -1.04 53.99
N THR A 12 3.60 -2.25 53.76
CA THR A 12 3.36 -3.04 52.53
C THR A 12 1.87 -3.39 52.39
N SER A 13 1.20 -3.77 53.48
CA SER A 13 -0.23 -4.10 53.46
C SER A 13 -1.11 -2.90 53.09
N ILE A 14 -0.79 -1.71 53.62
CA ILE A 14 -1.49 -0.46 53.29
C ILE A 14 -1.23 -0.08 51.83
N MET A 15 -0.02 -0.32 51.32
CA MET A 15 0.39 0.00 49.96
C MET A 15 -0.18 -0.97 48.91
N LEU A 16 -0.48 -2.23 49.28
CA LEU A 16 -1.09 -3.23 48.41
C LEU A 16 -2.61 -3.06 48.22
N TRP A 17 -3.32 -2.51 49.20
CA TRP A 17 -4.76 -2.25 49.12
C TRP A 17 -5.23 -1.48 47.87
N PRO A 18 -4.58 -0.37 47.45
CA PRO A 18 -4.96 0.32 46.21
C PRO A 18 -4.69 -0.51 44.96
N VAL A 19 -3.66 -1.37 44.96
CA VAL A 19 -3.35 -2.28 43.84
C VAL A 19 -4.43 -3.36 43.70
N MET A 20 -4.94 -3.89 44.81
CA MET A 20 -6.11 -4.79 44.80
C MET A 20 -7.36 -4.11 44.24
N ARG A 21 -7.62 -2.83 44.56
CA ARG A 21 -8.71 -2.06 43.95
C ARG A 21 -8.49 -1.81 42.45
N GLN A 22 -7.26 -1.61 42.00
CA GLN A 22 -6.95 -1.45 40.57
C GLN A 22 -7.09 -2.76 39.79
N ALA A 23 -6.84 -3.91 40.42
CA ALA A 23 -7.06 -5.22 39.82
C ALA A 23 -8.55 -5.48 39.50
N VAL A 24 -9.48 -4.84 40.23
CA VAL A 24 -10.93 -4.89 39.96
C VAL A 24 -11.33 -4.11 38.70
N GLY A 25 -10.45 -3.24 38.19
CA GLY A 25 -10.64 -2.54 36.91
C GLY A 25 -10.03 -3.25 35.69
N LEU A 26 -9.27 -4.34 35.90
CA LEU A 26 -8.80 -5.17 34.80
C LEU A 26 -9.97 -6.00 34.26
N PRO A 27 -10.20 -6.03 32.94
CA PRO A 27 -11.17 -6.94 32.35
C PRO A 27 -10.91 -8.36 32.85
N SER A 28 -11.97 -9.05 33.24
CA SER A 28 -11.86 -10.41 33.73
C SER A 28 -11.13 -11.30 32.71
N PRO A 29 -10.44 -12.38 33.13
CA PRO A 29 -9.71 -13.24 32.20
C PRO A 29 -10.54 -13.75 31.01
N SER A 30 -11.86 -13.88 31.15
CA SER A 30 -12.77 -14.20 30.06
C SER A 30 -13.07 -13.01 29.13
N GLN A 31 -13.19 -11.78 29.66
CA GLN A 31 -13.36 -10.56 28.86
C GLN A 31 -12.11 -10.27 27.99
N LEU A 32 -10.90 -10.48 28.53
CA LEU A 32 -9.66 -10.36 27.77
C LEU A 32 -9.59 -11.36 26.61
N ARG A 33 -10.01 -12.61 26.85
CA ARG A 33 -10.03 -13.64 25.81
C ARG A 33 -10.97 -13.24 24.67
N LEU A 34 -12.18 -12.75 24.97
CA LEU A 34 -13.16 -12.32 23.97
C LEU A 34 -12.64 -11.15 23.12
N ILE A 35 -12.04 -10.13 23.75
CA ILE A 35 -11.48 -8.97 23.03
C ILE A 35 -10.28 -9.38 22.18
N ASN A 36 -9.41 -10.26 22.70
CA ASN A 36 -8.28 -10.78 21.93
C ASN A 36 -8.76 -11.58 20.72
N GLU A 37 -9.81 -12.40 20.87
CA GLU A 37 -10.40 -13.17 19.77
C GLU A 37 -11.05 -12.27 18.72
N SER A 38 -11.76 -11.21 19.11
CA SER A 38 -12.34 -10.26 18.14
C SER A 38 -11.25 -9.45 17.43
N LEU A 39 -10.24 -8.98 18.16
CA LEU A 39 -9.12 -8.24 17.59
C LEU A 39 -8.33 -9.10 16.61
N THR A 40 -8.10 -10.38 16.95
CA THR A 40 -7.40 -11.33 16.08
C THR A 40 -8.17 -11.53 14.77
N ARG A 41 -9.50 -11.68 14.85
CA ARG A 41 -10.37 -11.77 13.66
C ARG A 41 -10.32 -10.52 12.81
N GLU A 42 -10.40 -9.34 13.43
CA GLU A 42 -10.34 -8.07 12.71
C GLU A 42 -8.98 -7.87 12.02
N VAL A 43 -7.88 -8.17 12.70
CA VAL A 43 -6.53 -8.11 12.11
C VAL A 43 -6.40 -9.08 10.94
N ALA A 44 -6.97 -10.29 11.03
CA ALA A 44 -6.96 -11.25 9.93
C ALA A 44 -7.72 -10.72 8.69
N MET A 45 -8.92 -10.17 8.89
CA MET A 45 -9.74 -9.58 7.82
C MET A 45 -9.06 -8.39 7.15
N ARG A 46 -8.49 -7.47 7.95
CA ARG A 46 -7.75 -6.32 7.43
C ARG A 46 -6.52 -6.76 6.63
N ARG A 47 -5.77 -7.74 7.13
CA ARG A 47 -4.60 -8.30 6.42
C ARG A 47 -4.97 -8.92 5.08
N GLU A 48 -6.10 -9.60 4.98
CA GLU A 48 -6.56 -10.15 3.70
C GLU A 48 -6.89 -9.05 2.69
N THR A 49 -7.61 -8.02 3.14
CA THR A 49 -7.97 -6.88 2.28
C THR A 49 -6.72 -6.15 1.77
N VAL A 50 -5.76 -5.88 2.66
CA VAL A 50 -4.48 -5.26 2.28
C VAL A 50 -3.73 -6.13 1.26
N ARG A 51 -3.67 -7.45 1.45
CA ARG A 51 -3.02 -8.36 0.49
C ARG A 51 -3.68 -8.31 -0.89
N LYS A 52 -5.01 -8.24 -0.96
CA LYS A 52 -5.75 -8.13 -2.24
C LYS A 52 -5.43 -6.80 -2.94
N LEU A 53 -5.50 -5.69 -2.21
CA LEU A 53 -5.19 -4.37 -2.75
C LEU A 53 -3.74 -4.26 -3.23
N GLU A 54 -2.80 -4.83 -2.48
CA GLU A 54 -1.39 -4.87 -2.89
C GLU A 54 -1.19 -5.72 -4.15
N ALA A 55 -1.88 -6.85 -4.28
CA ALA A 55 -1.80 -7.68 -5.48
C ALA A 55 -2.36 -6.95 -6.71
N GLU A 56 -3.51 -6.30 -6.56
CA GLU A 56 -4.13 -5.49 -7.62
C GLU A 56 -3.24 -4.28 -8.00
N ALA A 57 -2.66 -3.59 -7.02
CA ALA A 57 -1.74 -2.48 -7.27
C ALA A 57 -0.49 -2.94 -8.02
N ARG A 58 0.07 -4.10 -7.65
CA ARG A 58 1.21 -4.70 -8.37
C ARG A 58 0.85 -5.03 -9.82
N GLU A 59 -0.32 -5.63 -10.04
CA GLU A 59 -0.79 -5.97 -11.39
C GLU A 59 -0.98 -4.71 -12.26
N ARG A 60 -1.68 -3.70 -11.73
CA ARG A 60 -1.87 -2.41 -12.42
C ARG A 60 -0.54 -1.75 -12.79
N HIS A 61 0.42 -1.73 -11.86
CA HIS A 61 1.73 -1.15 -12.11
C HIS A 61 2.52 -1.90 -13.20
N GLN A 62 2.43 -3.23 -13.24
CA GLN A 62 3.06 -4.02 -14.30
C GLN A 62 2.43 -3.77 -15.67
N LEU A 63 1.10 -3.61 -15.73
CA LEU A 63 0.40 -3.24 -16.96
C LEU A 63 0.83 -1.85 -17.45
N GLU A 64 0.91 -0.87 -16.55
CA GLU A 64 1.36 0.48 -16.87
C GLU A 64 2.79 0.49 -17.44
N ILE A 65 3.72 -0.24 -16.79
CA ILE A 65 5.09 -0.40 -17.30
C ILE A 65 5.09 -1.01 -18.70
N ARG A 66 4.33 -2.08 -18.93
CA ARG A 66 4.27 -2.74 -20.25
C ARG A 66 3.69 -1.82 -21.32
N LEU A 67 2.62 -1.09 -21.00
CA LEU A 67 2.05 -0.09 -21.91
C LEU A 67 3.09 0.96 -22.26
N ARG A 68 3.78 1.51 -21.25
CA ARG A 68 4.80 2.53 -21.47
C ARG A 68 5.97 2.02 -22.31
N GLN A 69 6.42 0.80 -22.06
CA GLN A 69 7.48 0.16 -22.86
C GLN A 69 7.04 -0.05 -24.32
N ASN A 70 5.80 -0.48 -24.53
CA ASN A 70 5.25 -0.63 -25.88
C ASN A 70 5.12 0.72 -26.60
N GLU A 71 4.64 1.77 -25.95
CA GLU A 71 4.59 3.12 -26.52
C GLU A 71 5.97 3.60 -26.96
N VAL A 72 6.97 3.49 -26.08
CA VAL A 72 8.35 3.89 -26.39
C VAL A 72 8.91 3.06 -27.55
N ARG A 73 8.65 1.75 -27.55
CA ARG A 73 9.09 0.85 -28.62
C ARG A 73 8.45 1.21 -29.95
N LEU A 74 7.13 1.37 -30.00
CA LEU A 74 6.39 1.75 -31.20
C LEU A 74 6.86 3.10 -31.73
N LYS A 75 7.00 4.10 -30.86
CA LYS A 75 7.53 5.41 -31.23
C LYS A 75 8.93 5.32 -31.84
N THR A 76 9.80 4.51 -31.24
CA THR A 76 11.17 4.29 -31.75
C THR A 76 11.15 3.59 -33.11
N LEU A 77 10.33 2.55 -33.29
CA LEU A 77 10.19 1.87 -34.57
C LEU A 77 9.69 2.80 -35.66
N LEU A 78 8.66 3.61 -35.37
CA LEU A 78 8.16 4.62 -36.30
C LEU A 78 9.23 5.64 -36.64
N ASP A 79 9.94 6.18 -35.65
CA ASP A 79 10.97 7.21 -35.84
C ASP A 79 12.21 6.73 -36.61
N THR A 80 12.54 5.44 -36.49
CA THR A 80 13.69 4.81 -37.15
C THR A 80 13.35 4.23 -38.53
N ALA A 81 12.06 4.15 -38.89
CA ALA A 81 11.64 3.70 -40.20
C ALA A 81 12.22 4.61 -41.30
N VAL A 82 12.70 3.97 -42.37
CA VAL A 82 13.26 4.67 -43.54
C VAL A 82 12.14 5.35 -44.33
N GLU A 83 11.00 4.67 -44.46
CA GLU A 83 9.82 5.18 -45.16
C GLU A 83 9.02 6.16 -44.27
N GLY A 84 8.45 7.17 -44.91
CA GLY A 84 7.55 8.11 -44.26
C GLY A 84 6.22 7.43 -43.95
N ILE A 85 5.89 7.32 -42.67
CA ILE A 85 4.62 6.78 -42.21
C ILE A 85 3.77 7.94 -41.70
N LEU A 86 2.59 8.11 -42.27
CA LEU A 86 1.57 9.02 -41.77
C LEU A 86 0.19 8.38 -41.82
N THR A 87 -0.67 8.73 -40.86
CA THR A 87 -2.09 8.37 -40.87
C THR A 87 -2.94 9.62 -40.87
N ILE A 88 -4.12 9.54 -41.47
CA ILE A 88 -5.09 10.63 -41.53
C ILE A 88 -6.44 10.18 -41.00
N ASP A 89 -7.19 11.11 -40.42
CA ASP A 89 -8.57 10.92 -40.02
C ASP A 89 -9.54 10.95 -41.22
N ASP A 90 -10.84 10.77 -40.94
CA ASP A 90 -11.93 10.81 -41.92
C ASP A 90 -12.09 12.17 -42.62
N ARG A 91 -11.48 13.23 -42.09
CA ARG A 91 -11.48 14.58 -42.66
C ARG A 91 -10.14 14.96 -43.29
N GLY A 92 -9.21 14.02 -43.41
CA GLY A 92 -7.90 14.20 -44.02
C GLY A 92 -6.87 14.92 -43.15
N ARG A 93 -7.09 15.06 -41.84
CA ARG A 93 -6.09 15.63 -40.92
C ARG A 93 -5.11 14.54 -40.48
N VAL A 94 -3.83 14.90 -40.38
CA VAL A 94 -2.77 14.00 -39.92
C VAL A 94 -2.95 13.67 -38.43
N GLU A 95 -3.08 12.38 -38.10
CA GLU A 95 -3.14 11.88 -36.72
C GLU A 95 -1.76 11.40 -36.23
N VAL A 96 -0.99 10.76 -37.11
CA VAL A 96 0.36 10.27 -36.84
C VAL A 96 1.26 10.64 -37.99
N ALA A 97 2.48 11.09 -37.70
CA ALA A 97 3.55 11.25 -38.67
C ALA A 97 4.90 10.93 -38.01
N ASN A 98 5.69 10.04 -38.62
CA ASN A 98 7.03 9.74 -38.14
C ASN A 98 8.06 10.77 -38.63
N LYS A 99 9.28 10.72 -38.09
CA LYS A 99 10.39 11.62 -38.50
C LYS A 99 10.70 11.56 -39.99
N ALA A 100 10.57 10.39 -40.63
CA ALA A 100 10.81 10.26 -42.06
C ALA A 100 9.75 11.01 -42.88
N ALA A 101 8.47 10.90 -42.53
CA ALA A 101 7.38 11.64 -43.15
C ALA A 101 7.58 13.15 -42.97
N ALA A 102 7.88 13.62 -41.75
CA ALA A 102 8.16 15.03 -41.50
C ALA A 102 9.26 15.58 -42.43
N ARG A 103 10.37 14.84 -42.59
CA ARG A 103 11.45 15.21 -43.51
C ARG A 103 11.03 15.26 -44.98
N LEU A 104 10.22 14.29 -45.45
CA LEU A 104 9.72 14.27 -46.83
C LEU A 104 8.86 15.50 -47.15
N PHE A 105 8.06 15.96 -46.19
CA PHE A 105 7.23 17.16 -46.34
C PHE A 105 7.95 18.47 -45.96
N GLY A 106 9.26 18.43 -45.67
CA GLY A 106 10.06 19.61 -45.36
C GLY A 106 9.87 20.18 -43.95
N PHE A 107 9.18 19.47 -43.06
CA PHE A 107 9.04 19.84 -41.66
C PHE A 107 10.28 19.42 -40.87
N LYS A 108 10.82 20.35 -40.07
CA LYS A 108 11.88 20.04 -39.10
C LYS A 108 11.24 19.39 -37.86
N PRO A 109 11.90 18.38 -37.28
CA PRO A 109 11.36 17.59 -36.17
C PRO A 109 11.17 18.39 -34.88
#